data_AF-A0A8B6X3E9-F1
#
_entry.id   AF-A0A8B6X3E9-F1
#
_cell.length_a   1.000
_cell.length_b   1.000
_cell.length_c   1.000
_cell.angle_alpha   90.00
_cell.angle_beta   90.00
_cell.angle_gamma   90.00
#
_symmetry.space_group_name_H-M   'P 1'
#
loop_
_entity.id
_entity.type
_entity.pdbx_description
1 polymer ?
#
loop_
_entity_poly.entity_id
_entity_poly.type
_entity_poly.pdbx_seq_one_letter_code
_entity_poly.pdbx_strand_id
1 'polypeptide(L)'
;MSNTSDIQVNNYCAHALESLREQRAAAAEKAPHSVQVLDGVITLIEHALKFLLPERGTLLDANAEAALTRADLRLPWPILALEARWPALPAGTDDATGGAQRDASAKRIALCWDADAVNGLVPGDDGLRAEFPAGGVFIVPVYWLPDLGHWQVGLGGLFVPYLPEGETPVASGALIQRFGAEAFFLFPEAFQARLKQYGSAAPVFREIEFGAYDELSMLVQTCAVLNAHPGACVEVEPPEALNRKRSAQGKQPFFSYRVPVVPSPAGA
;
A
#
# COMPACT_ATOMS: atom_id res chain seq x y z
N MET A 1 -17.63 19.33 -5.87
CA MET A 1 -16.39 20.07 -5.53
C MET A 1 -15.24 19.09 -5.72
N SER A 2 -14.17 19.47 -6.40
CA SER A 2 -13.04 18.56 -6.66
C SER A 2 -12.43 18.08 -5.34
N ASN A 3 -12.31 16.77 -5.12
CA ASN A 3 -11.68 16.14 -3.93
C ASN A 3 -10.18 16.48 -3.77
N THR A 4 -9.65 17.43 -4.54
CA THR A 4 -8.24 17.80 -4.59
C THR A 4 -7.82 18.88 -3.59
N SER A 5 -8.76 19.54 -2.88
CA SER A 5 -8.42 20.65 -1.97
C SER A 5 -7.59 20.24 -0.75
N ASP A 6 -7.63 18.96 -0.36
CA ASP A 6 -6.96 18.44 0.84
C ASP A 6 -5.68 17.64 0.51
N ILE A 7 -5.26 17.62 -0.76
CA ILE A 7 -4.12 16.84 -1.22
C ILE A 7 -2.82 17.62 -0.98
N GLN A 8 -1.94 17.03 -0.17
CA GLN A 8 -0.63 17.59 0.15
C GLN A 8 0.48 16.79 -0.53
N VAL A 9 1.40 17.50 -1.20
CA VAL A 9 2.60 16.90 -1.81
C VAL A 9 3.63 16.62 -0.73
N ASN A 10 3.58 15.41 -0.15
CA ASN A 10 4.42 15.06 0.99
C ASN A 10 5.72 14.32 0.63
N ASN A 11 5.82 13.79 -0.59
CA ASN A 11 7.00 13.09 -1.10
C ASN A 11 7.43 11.88 -0.24
N TYR A 12 6.47 11.09 0.26
CA TYR A 12 6.75 10.00 1.19
C TYR A 12 7.64 8.92 0.60
N CYS A 13 7.46 8.54 -0.66
CA CYS A 13 8.33 7.56 -1.33
C CYS A 13 9.80 7.99 -1.32
N ALA A 14 10.09 9.28 -1.56
CA ALA A 14 11.47 9.77 -1.55
C ALA A 14 12.09 9.66 -0.14
N HIS A 15 11.33 10.00 0.90
CA HIS A 15 11.77 9.90 2.29
C HIS A 15 11.87 8.46 2.78
N ALA A 16 10.94 7.60 2.36
CA ALA A 16 10.97 6.18 2.65
C ALA A 16 12.21 5.53 2.04
N LEU A 17 12.53 5.82 0.77
CA LEU A 17 13.74 5.29 0.13
C LEU A 17 15.03 5.66 0.86
N GLU A 18 15.15 6.90 1.34
CA GLU A 18 16.31 7.32 2.14
C GLU A 18 16.43 6.46 3.41
N SER A 19 15.34 6.36 4.16
CA SER A 19 15.31 5.62 5.43
C SER A 19 15.47 4.10 5.27
N LEU A 20 14.90 3.51 4.22
CA LEU A 20 15.01 2.08 3.93
C LEU A 20 16.43 1.72 3.45
N ARG A 21 17.08 2.59 2.67
CA ARG A 21 18.49 2.39 2.27
C ARG A 21 19.44 2.49 3.46
N GLU A 22 19.17 3.39 4.41
CA GLU A 22 19.93 3.46 5.67
C GLU A 22 19.78 2.17 6.48
N GLN A 23 18.56 1.66 6.63
CA GLN A 23 18.31 0.36 7.29
C GLN A 23 19.00 -0.78 6.56
N ARG A 24 18.95 -0.78 5.23
CA ARG A 24 19.60 -1.78 4.39
C ARG A 24 21.12 -1.78 4.55
N ALA A 25 21.73 -0.60 4.69
CA ALA A 25 23.16 -0.45 4.95
C ALA A 25 23.54 -0.87 6.37
N ALA A 26 22.65 -0.68 7.35
CA ALA A 26 22.84 -1.09 8.74
C ALA A 26 22.49 -2.57 9.01
N ALA A 27 21.78 -3.23 8.09
CA ALA A 27 21.30 -4.59 8.28
C ALA A 27 22.46 -5.59 8.40
N ALA A 28 22.44 -6.40 9.46
CA ALA A 28 23.42 -7.44 9.68
C ALA A 28 23.21 -8.63 8.73
N GLU A 29 24.29 -9.31 8.34
CA GLU A 29 24.28 -10.51 7.48
C GLU A 29 23.47 -11.70 8.04
N LYS A 30 22.96 -11.60 9.27
CA LYS A 30 22.23 -12.67 9.96
C LYS A 30 20.79 -12.87 9.49
N ALA A 31 20.26 -12.01 8.61
CA ALA A 31 18.92 -12.12 8.04
C ALA A 31 18.95 -11.92 6.50
N PRO A 32 19.66 -12.78 5.76
CA PRO A 32 19.95 -12.56 4.34
C PRO A 32 18.71 -12.50 3.46
N HIS A 33 17.63 -13.25 3.77
CA HIS A 33 16.42 -13.20 2.94
C HIS A 33 15.65 -11.91 3.18
N SER A 34 15.50 -11.50 4.44
CA SER A 34 14.90 -10.21 4.79
C SER A 34 15.65 -9.03 4.14
N VAL A 35 16.98 -9.13 4.03
CA VAL A 35 17.81 -8.13 3.35
C VAL A 35 17.53 -8.10 1.83
N GLN A 36 17.46 -9.26 1.17
CA GLN A 36 17.10 -9.35 -0.25
C GLN A 36 15.70 -8.82 -0.54
N VAL A 37 14.75 -9.12 0.34
CA VAL A 37 13.39 -8.63 0.25
C VAL A 37 13.35 -7.10 0.40
N LEU A 38 14.12 -6.54 1.33
CA LEU A 38 14.24 -5.08 1.48
C LEU A 38 14.80 -4.42 0.21
N ASP A 39 15.81 -5.03 -0.44
CA ASP A 39 16.33 -4.56 -1.74
C ASP A 39 15.24 -4.59 -2.82
N GLY A 40 14.42 -5.64 -2.85
CA GLY A 40 13.28 -5.74 -3.76
C GLY A 40 12.23 -4.66 -3.51
N VAL A 41 11.87 -4.40 -2.25
CA VAL A 41 10.93 -3.33 -1.88
C VAL A 41 11.47 -1.95 -2.28
N ILE A 42 12.75 -1.66 -2.03
CA ILE A 42 13.41 -0.42 -2.47
C ILE A 42 13.27 -0.28 -4.00
N THR A 43 13.57 -1.35 -4.74
CA THR A 43 13.47 -1.38 -6.20
C THR A 43 12.04 -1.13 -6.68
N LEU A 44 11.03 -1.74 -6.03
CA LEU A 44 9.63 -1.49 -6.39
C LEU A 44 9.22 -0.04 -6.13
N ILE A 45 9.59 0.54 -4.98
CA ILE A 45 9.27 1.94 -4.68
C ILE A 45 9.92 2.87 -5.71
N GLU A 46 11.15 2.60 -6.15
CA GLU A 46 11.83 3.38 -7.19
C GLU A 46 11.07 3.38 -8.53
N HIS A 47 10.56 2.21 -8.94
CA HIS A 47 9.94 2.01 -10.26
C HIS A 47 8.41 2.18 -10.26
N ALA A 48 7.77 2.21 -9.10
CA ALA A 48 6.33 2.40 -8.99
C ALA A 48 5.86 3.68 -9.69
N LEU A 49 4.63 3.70 -10.18
CA LEU A 49 3.96 4.95 -10.48
C LEU A 49 3.41 5.53 -9.18
N LYS A 50 3.72 6.79 -8.88
CA LYS A 50 3.43 7.40 -7.58
C LYS A 50 2.12 8.16 -7.64
N PHE A 51 1.26 7.95 -6.65
CA PHE A 51 -0.01 8.64 -6.50
C PHE A 51 -0.08 9.38 -5.17
N LEU A 52 -0.65 10.58 -5.20
CA LEU A 52 -1.05 11.31 -4.00
C LEU A 52 -2.55 11.15 -3.83
N LEU A 53 -2.95 10.63 -2.68
CA LEU A 53 -4.36 10.51 -2.32
C LEU A 53 -4.74 11.59 -1.28
N PRO A 54 -6.03 11.89 -1.15
CA PRO A 54 -6.56 12.64 0.00
C PRO A 54 -6.24 11.96 1.33
N GLU A 55 -6.52 12.66 2.42
CA GLU A 55 -6.44 12.07 3.76
C GLU A 55 -7.25 10.77 3.82
N ARG A 56 -6.65 9.74 4.40
CA ARG A 56 -7.17 8.37 4.52
C ARG A 56 -7.47 7.66 3.20
N GLY A 57 -6.93 8.16 2.09
CA GLY A 57 -7.13 7.54 0.77
C GLY A 57 -8.58 7.58 0.29
N THR A 58 -9.44 8.40 0.91
CA THR A 58 -10.87 8.43 0.60
C THR A 58 -11.11 9.16 -0.72
N LEU A 59 -11.50 8.42 -1.76
CA LEU A 59 -11.85 8.97 -3.07
C LEU A 59 -13.36 8.92 -3.33
N LEU A 60 -13.98 7.79 -3.00
CA LEU A 60 -15.42 7.54 -3.17
C LEU A 60 -16.16 7.77 -1.86
N ASP A 61 -17.45 8.10 -1.96
CA ASP A 61 -18.34 8.09 -0.81
C ASP A 61 -18.72 6.66 -0.39
N ALA A 62 -19.35 6.52 0.78
CA ALA A 62 -19.69 5.22 1.35
C ALA A 62 -20.66 4.41 0.47
N ASN A 63 -21.52 5.06 -0.31
CA ASN A 63 -22.48 4.37 -1.18
C ASN A 63 -21.77 3.79 -2.41
N ALA A 64 -20.92 4.59 -3.05
CA ALA A 64 -20.10 4.15 -4.16
C ALA A 64 -19.11 3.05 -3.72
N GLU A 65 -18.51 3.18 -2.54
CA GLU A 65 -17.61 2.17 -1.99
C GLU A 65 -18.34 0.83 -1.70
N ALA A 66 -19.56 0.91 -1.15
CA ALA A 66 -20.37 -0.29 -0.86
C ALA A 66 -20.80 -1.04 -2.14
N ALA A 67 -20.86 -0.35 -3.28
CA ALA A 67 -21.19 -0.95 -4.57
C ALA A 67 -19.97 -1.60 -5.27
N LEU A 68 -18.76 -1.41 -4.73
CA LEU A 68 -17.54 -1.93 -5.35
C LEU A 68 -17.46 -3.44 -5.33
N THR A 69 -16.80 -3.94 -6.37
CA THR A 69 -16.65 -5.34 -6.68
C THR A 69 -15.18 -5.68 -6.86
N ARG A 70 -14.81 -6.96 -6.73
CA ARG A 70 -13.44 -7.40 -7.05
C ARG A 70 -13.04 -7.12 -8.51
N ALA A 71 -14.02 -7.04 -9.43
CA ALA A 71 -13.75 -6.70 -10.83
C ALA A 71 -13.19 -5.27 -10.99
N ASP A 72 -13.49 -4.39 -10.03
CA ASP A 72 -12.99 -3.01 -10.02
C ASP A 72 -11.53 -2.90 -9.55
N LEU A 73 -10.91 -4.00 -9.10
CA LEU A 73 -9.60 -4.01 -8.44
C LEU A 73 -8.41 -4.32 -9.34
N ARG A 74 -8.60 -4.38 -10.65
CA ARG A 74 -7.47 -4.59 -11.56
C ARG A 74 -6.51 -3.41 -11.48
N LEU A 75 -5.22 -3.69 -11.33
CA LEU A 75 -4.23 -2.62 -11.27
C LEU A 75 -4.11 -1.97 -12.65
N PRO A 76 -4.28 -0.64 -12.76
CA PRO A 76 -4.16 0.06 -14.04
C PRO A 76 -2.70 0.17 -14.52
N TRP A 77 -1.73 -0.04 -13.64
CA TRP A 77 -0.30 -0.14 -13.95
C TRP A 77 0.35 -1.25 -13.11
N PRO A 78 1.44 -1.88 -13.61
CA PRO A 78 2.02 -3.06 -12.99
C PRO A 78 2.53 -2.83 -11.56
N ILE A 79 2.98 -1.62 -11.22
CA ILE A 79 3.51 -1.27 -9.91
C ILE A 79 3.06 0.14 -9.55
N LEU A 80 2.40 0.31 -8.41
CA LEU A 80 1.89 1.56 -7.87
C LEU A 80 2.40 1.82 -6.46
N ALA A 81 2.59 3.10 -6.12
CA ALA A 81 2.83 3.54 -4.76
C ALA A 81 1.80 4.64 -4.45
N LEU A 82 0.87 4.36 -3.55
CA LEU A 82 -0.20 5.27 -3.18
C LEU A 82 0.17 5.94 -1.86
N GLU A 83 0.29 7.26 -1.83
CA GLU A 83 0.63 8.01 -0.61
C GLU A 83 -0.62 8.66 -0.01
N ALA A 84 -0.84 8.46 1.29
CA ALA A 84 -1.91 9.14 2.02
C ALA A 84 -1.44 9.56 3.41
N ARG A 85 -2.07 10.62 3.91
CA ARG A 85 -1.99 11.02 5.32
C ARG A 85 -3.07 10.29 6.11
N TRP A 86 -2.71 9.80 7.29
CA TRP A 86 -3.62 9.10 8.20
C TRP A 86 -3.71 9.82 9.55
N PRO A 87 -4.30 11.03 9.60
CA PRO A 87 -4.37 11.79 10.85
C PRO A 87 -5.12 10.98 11.92
N ALA A 88 -4.60 11.07 13.15
CA ALA A 88 -5.21 10.47 14.32
C ALA A 88 -6.68 10.89 14.41
N LEU A 89 -7.53 9.92 14.73
CA LEU A 89 -8.93 10.17 15.03
C LEU A 89 -9.04 11.08 16.27
N PRO A 90 -10.01 12.01 16.31
CA PRO A 90 -10.30 12.76 17.53
C PRO A 90 -10.50 11.83 18.72
N ALA A 91 -10.02 12.22 19.91
CA ALA A 91 -10.17 11.43 21.12
C ALA A 91 -11.66 11.05 21.35
N GLY A 92 -11.93 9.75 21.57
CA GLY A 92 -13.28 9.22 21.77
C GLY A 92 -13.98 8.73 20.49
N THR A 93 -13.31 8.76 19.33
CA THR A 93 -13.78 8.12 18.09
C THR A 93 -13.01 6.84 17.77
N ASP A 94 -12.53 6.14 18.81
CA ASP A 94 -11.89 4.83 18.67
C ASP A 94 -12.91 3.84 18.09
N ASP A 95 -12.98 3.76 16.76
CA ASP A 95 -13.54 2.61 16.08
C ASP A 95 -12.63 1.45 16.43
N ALA A 96 -13.05 0.71 17.46
CA ALA A 96 -12.45 -0.52 17.95
C ALA A 96 -12.47 -1.57 16.84
N THR A 97 -11.59 -1.40 15.87
CA THR A 97 -11.25 -2.41 14.87
C THR A 97 -10.15 -3.28 15.46
N GLY A 98 -10.56 -4.18 16.35
CA GLY A 98 -9.82 -5.43 16.59
C GLY A 98 -8.57 -5.38 17.47
N GLY A 99 -8.45 -4.43 18.40
CA GLY A 99 -7.60 -4.59 19.58
C GLY A 99 -6.07 -4.50 19.40
N ALA A 100 -5.58 -4.31 18.18
CA ALA A 100 -4.23 -3.81 17.93
C ALA A 100 -4.33 -2.33 17.58
N GLN A 101 -3.57 -1.48 18.26
CA GLN A 101 -3.51 -0.05 17.98
C GLN A 101 -3.15 0.10 16.49
N ARG A 102 -4.10 0.53 15.64
CA ARG A 102 -3.79 0.90 14.25
C ARG A 102 -2.63 1.89 14.36
N ASP A 103 -1.44 1.46 13.91
CA ASP A 103 -0.18 2.15 14.20
C ASP A 103 -0.34 3.66 14.04
N ALA A 104 0.13 4.44 15.01
CA ALA A 104 -0.04 5.90 15.11
C ALA A 104 0.64 6.70 13.97
N SER A 105 1.00 6.04 12.87
CA SER A 105 1.60 6.64 11.70
C SER A 105 0.59 7.50 10.94
N ALA A 106 0.83 8.81 10.98
CA ALA A 106 0.12 9.76 10.14
C ALA A 106 0.57 9.73 8.66
N LYS A 107 1.54 8.90 8.27
CA LYS A 107 2.15 8.89 6.92
C LYS A 107 2.22 7.46 6.39
N ARG A 108 1.51 7.17 5.31
CA ARG A 108 1.35 5.80 4.79
C ARG A 108 1.56 5.75 3.29
N ILE A 109 2.14 4.65 2.85
CA ILE A 109 2.31 4.28 1.45
C ILE A 109 1.75 2.88 1.29
N ALA A 110 0.76 2.71 0.40
CA ALA A 110 0.39 1.40 -0.11
C ALA A 110 1.28 1.10 -1.32
N LEU A 111 2.25 0.20 -1.16
CA LEU A 111 3.04 -0.32 -2.27
C LEU A 111 2.30 -1.50 -2.87
N CYS A 112 1.84 -1.35 -4.10
CA CYS A 112 1.02 -2.33 -4.79
C CYS A 112 1.70 -2.80 -6.07
N TRP A 113 1.64 -4.10 -6.37
CA TRP A 113 2.09 -4.61 -7.66
C TRP A 113 1.23 -5.77 -8.13
N ASP A 114 1.11 -5.87 -9.44
CA ASP A 114 0.49 -7.00 -10.11
C ASP A 114 1.38 -8.22 -9.90
N ALA A 115 0.78 -9.35 -9.52
CA ALA A 115 1.51 -10.59 -9.31
C ALA A 115 2.40 -10.95 -10.52
N ASP A 116 1.95 -10.71 -11.74
CA ASP A 116 2.68 -11.07 -12.94
C ASP A 116 3.80 -10.08 -13.29
N ALA A 117 3.83 -8.91 -12.65
CA ALA A 117 4.85 -7.89 -12.88
C ALA A 117 6.16 -8.16 -12.13
N VAL A 118 6.10 -8.89 -11.01
CA VAL A 118 7.23 -9.08 -10.09
C VAL A 118 7.28 -10.53 -9.62
N ASN A 119 8.38 -11.22 -9.90
CA ASN A 119 8.58 -12.61 -9.51
C ASN A 119 9.60 -12.74 -8.38
N GLY A 120 9.34 -13.63 -7.42
CA GLY A 120 10.29 -14.04 -6.39
C GLY A 120 10.55 -13.04 -5.27
N LEU A 121 9.77 -11.94 -5.18
CA LEU A 121 9.85 -11.02 -4.05
C LEU A 121 9.12 -11.57 -2.82
N VAL A 122 7.97 -12.21 -3.03
CA VAL A 122 7.13 -12.74 -1.95
C VAL A 122 7.56 -14.18 -1.67
N PRO A 123 8.02 -14.49 -0.45
CA PRO A 123 8.41 -15.85 -0.11
C PRO A 123 7.26 -16.85 -0.28
N GLY A 124 7.43 -17.84 -1.15
CA GLY A 124 6.45 -18.92 -1.35
C GLY A 124 5.21 -18.52 -2.15
N ASP A 125 5.30 -17.48 -2.99
CA ASP A 125 4.18 -17.04 -3.84
C ASP A 125 3.77 -18.06 -4.92
N ASP A 126 4.58 -19.08 -5.20
CA ASP A 126 4.22 -20.19 -6.10
C ASP A 126 2.86 -20.82 -5.76
N GLY A 127 2.57 -21.00 -4.46
CA GLY A 127 1.30 -21.57 -4.00
C GLY A 127 0.11 -20.66 -4.31
N LEU A 128 0.25 -19.36 -3.99
CA LEU A 128 -0.77 -18.35 -4.27
C LEU A 128 -1.03 -18.22 -5.77
N ARG A 129 0.03 -18.24 -6.60
CA ARG A 129 -0.10 -18.17 -8.06
C ARG A 129 -0.77 -19.40 -8.65
N ALA A 130 -0.51 -20.59 -8.09
CA ALA A 130 -1.15 -21.82 -8.51
C ALA A 130 -2.65 -21.84 -8.14
N GLU A 131 -3.00 -21.30 -6.97
CA GLU A 131 -4.39 -21.19 -6.51
C GLU A 131 -5.17 -20.12 -7.29
N PHE A 132 -4.52 -19.01 -7.64
CA PHE A 132 -5.11 -17.88 -8.35
C PHE A 132 -4.44 -17.64 -9.72
N PRO A 133 -4.73 -18.50 -10.73
CA PRO A 133 -4.08 -18.41 -12.04
C PRO A 133 -4.46 -17.17 -12.85
N ALA A 134 -5.54 -16.48 -12.49
CA ALA A 134 -5.91 -15.19 -13.06
C ALA A 134 -5.04 -14.03 -12.55
N GLY A 135 -4.14 -14.31 -11.60
CA GLY A 135 -3.28 -13.32 -10.95
C GLY A 135 -3.99 -12.58 -9.83
N GLY A 136 -3.43 -11.45 -9.45
CA GLY A 136 -3.94 -10.60 -8.38
C GLY A 136 -2.97 -9.48 -8.03
N VAL A 137 -3.26 -8.79 -6.95
CA VAL A 137 -2.47 -7.64 -6.48
C VAL A 137 -1.88 -7.94 -5.13
N PHE A 138 -0.56 -7.79 -5.02
CA PHE A 138 0.09 -7.72 -3.71
C PHE A 138 0.08 -6.28 -3.22
N ILE A 139 -0.17 -6.10 -1.92
CA ILE A 139 -0.22 -4.82 -1.22
C ILE A 139 0.64 -4.92 0.02
N VAL A 140 1.62 -4.02 0.15
CA VAL A 140 2.48 -3.95 1.33
C VAL A 140 2.43 -2.54 1.93
N PRO A 141 2.20 -2.43 3.25
CA PRO A 141 2.26 -1.16 3.94
C PRO A 141 3.70 -0.71 4.14
N VAL A 142 3.98 0.55 3.77
CA VAL A 142 5.21 1.26 4.15
C VAL A 142 4.81 2.52 4.88
N TYR A 143 5.23 2.65 6.14
CA TYR A 143 4.69 3.66 7.04
C TYR A 143 5.77 4.28 7.93
N TRP A 144 5.53 5.50 8.37
CA TRP A 144 6.44 6.22 9.26
C TRP A 144 6.17 5.85 10.72
N LEU A 145 7.20 5.43 11.46
CA LEU A 145 7.10 5.26 12.91
C LEU A 145 7.55 6.54 13.62
N PRO A 146 6.62 7.33 14.20
CA PRO A 146 6.99 8.60 14.84
C PRO A 146 7.98 8.41 15.98
N ASP A 147 7.78 7.39 16.81
CA ASP A 147 8.60 7.12 18.00
C ASP A 147 10.02 6.68 17.65
N LEU A 148 10.19 6.03 16.50
CA LEU A 148 11.49 5.52 16.05
C LEU A 148 12.16 6.41 14.99
N GLY A 149 11.48 7.44 14.51
CA GLY A 149 12.01 8.40 13.55
C GLY A 149 12.44 7.80 12.22
N HIS A 150 11.83 6.72 11.76
CA HIS A 150 12.17 6.06 10.48
C HIS A 150 10.94 5.48 9.78
N TRP A 151 11.10 5.18 8.49
CA TRP A 151 10.10 4.47 7.68
C TRP A 151 10.27 2.97 7.83
N GLN A 152 9.20 2.23 8.00
CA GLN A 152 9.21 0.78 8.12
C GLN A 152 8.33 0.14 7.05
N VAL A 153 8.76 -1.00 6.53
CA VAL A 153 7.93 -1.91 5.75
C VAL A 153 7.23 -2.86 6.71
N GLY A 154 5.93 -3.11 6.50
CA GLY A 154 5.20 -4.09 7.29
C GLY A 154 5.82 -5.49 7.22
N LEU A 155 5.57 -6.30 8.25
CA LEU A 155 6.05 -7.69 8.30
C LEU A 155 5.62 -8.52 7.09
N GLY A 156 4.48 -8.15 6.52
CA GLY A 156 3.82 -8.80 5.40
C GLY A 156 2.83 -7.84 4.75
N GLY A 157 1.93 -8.40 3.96
CA GLY A 157 0.92 -7.65 3.23
C GLY A 157 -0.32 -8.48 2.95
N LEU A 158 -1.14 -7.97 2.04
CA LEU A 158 -2.34 -8.64 1.56
C LEU A 158 -2.21 -8.92 0.07
N PHE A 159 -2.59 -10.12 -0.35
CA PHE A 159 -2.81 -10.51 -1.73
C PHE A 159 -4.30 -10.45 -2.03
N VAL A 160 -4.70 -9.73 -3.06
CA VAL A 160 -6.10 -9.64 -3.51
C VAL A 160 -6.20 -10.34 -4.86
N PRO A 161 -6.86 -11.51 -4.95
CA PRO A 161 -6.96 -12.25 -6.19
C PRO A 161 -7.87 -11.53 -7.18
N TYR A 162 -7.50 -11.57 -8.46
CA TYR A 162 -8.39 -11.16 -9.53
C TYR A 162 -9.52 -12.17 -9.69
N LEU A 163 -10.73 -11.64 -9.94
CA LEU A 163 -11.85 -12.48 -10.30
C LEU A 163 -11.68 -13.01 -11.72
N PRO A 164 -11.92 -14.31 -11.96
CA PRO A 164 -12.19 -14.82 -13.29
C PRO A 164 -13.38 -14.06 -13.91
N GLU A 165 -13.34 -13.86 -15.22
CA GLU A 165 -14.44 -13.18 -15.94
C GLU A 165 -15.79 -13.90 -15.70
N GLY A 166 -16.82 -13.14 -15.32
CA GLY A 166 -18.19 -13.64 -15.15
C GLY A 166 -18.55 -14.14 -13.75
N GLU A 167 -17.61 -14.17 -12.79
CA GLU A 167 -17.94 -14.41 -11.39
C GLU A 167 -18.57 -13.17 -10.74
N THR A 168 -19.67 -13.37 -10.01
CA THR A 168 -20.33 -12.31 -9.25
C THR A 168 -19.52 -11.91 -8.01
N PRO A 169 -19.51 -10.63 -7.64
CA PRO A 169 -18.66 -10.13 -6.58
C PRO A 169 -19.25 -10.27 -5.16
N VAL A 170 -18.34 -10.73 -4.31
CA VAL A 170 -18.14 -10.78 -2.86
C VAL A 170 -19.25 -10.53 -1.83
N ALA A 171 -19.20 -11.39 -0.81
CA ALA A 171 -20.00 -11.41 0.41
C ALA A 171 -19.97 -10.08 1.19
N SER A 172 -21.08 -9.79 1.88
CA SER A 172 -21.12 -8.79 2.95
C SER A 172 -20.10 -9.11 4.04
N GLY A 173 -19.40 -8.09 4.55
CA GLY A 173 -18.38 -8.30 5.58
C GLY A 173 -17.35 -7.19 5.64
N ALA A 174 -16.33 -7.38 6.47
CA ALA A 174 -15.18 -6.48 6.55
C ALA A 174 -14.38 -6.48 5.23
N LEU A 175 -13.61 -5.42 4.97
CA LEU A 175 -12.94 -5.18 3.69
C LEU A 175 -12.11 -6.38 3.18
N ILE A 176 -11.33 -7.01 4.06
CA ILE A 176 -10.51 -8.20 3.76
C ILE A 176 -11.39 -9.34 3.24
N GLN A 177 -12.50 -9.64 3.93
CA GLN A 177 -13.45 -10.68 3.51
C GLN A 177 -14.18 -10.28 2.23
N ARG A 178 -14.59 -9.00 2.13
CA ARG A 178 -15.27 -8.41 0.96
C ARG A 178 -14.40 -8.37 -0.29
N PHE A 179 -13.10 -8.61 -0.21
CA PHE A 179 -12.26 -8.73 -1.40
C PHE A 179 -11.49 -10.04 -1.46
N GLY A 180 -11.80 -11.00 -0.58
CA GLY A 180 -11.10 -12.28 -0.49
C GLY A 180 -9.59 -12.10 -0.36
N ALA A 181 -9.16 -11.08 0.40
CA ALA A 181 -7.76 -10.76 0.56
C ALA A 181 -7.08 -11.76 1.50
N GLU A 182 -5.89 -12.23 1.12
CA GLU A 182 -5.11 -13.21 1.86
C GLU A 182 -3.83 -12.60 2.40
N ALA A 183 -3.55 -12.81 3.68
CA ALA A 183 -2.32 -12.33 4.29
C ALA A 183 -1.12 -13.18 3.89
N PHE A 184 -0.03 -12.52 3.54
CA PHE A 184 1.26 -13.14 3.30
C PHE A 184 2.35 -12.46 4.13
N PHE A 185 3.40 -13.18 4.50
CA PHE A 185 4.57 -12.56 5.14
C PHE A 185 5.61 -12.19 4.08
N LEU A 186 6.32 -11.09 4.31
CA LEU A 186 7.31 -10.57 3.40
C LEU A 186 8.72 -10.84 3.91
N PHE A 187 8.96 -10.71 5.22
CA PHE A 187 10.26 -10.89 5.86
C PHE A 187 10.36 -12.22 6.61
N PRO A 188 10.98 -13.28 6.04
CA PRO A 188 10.95 -14.63 6.61
C PRO A 188 11.54 -14.70 8.01
N GLU A 189 12.72 -14.09 8.24
CA GLU A 189 13.40 -14.15 9.52
C GLU A 189 12.60 -13.42 10.62
N ALA A 190 12.02 -12.27 10.30
CA ALA A 190 11.15 -11.54 11.23
C ALA A 190 9.85 -12.32 11.51
N PHE A 191 9.27 -12.95 10.49
CA PHE A 191 8.08 -13.78 10.63
C PHE A 191 8.35 -14.98 11.54
N GLN A 192 9.48 -15.67 11.34
CA GLN A 192 9.91 -16.76 12.22
C GLN A 192 10.14 -16.31 13.66
N ALA A 193 10.66 -15.10 13.88
CA ALA A 193 10.80 -14.54 15.22
C ALA A 193 9.42 -14.30 15.88
N ARG A 194 8.45 -13.75 15.14
CA ARG A 194 7.07 -13.58 15.61
C ARG A 194 6.37 -14.91 15.88
N LEU A 195 6.56 -15.90 15.02
CA LEU A 195 6.03 -17.25 15.24
C LEU A 195 6.52 -17.85 16.56
N LYS A 196 7.81 -17.71 16.87
CA LYS A 196 8.37 -18.16 18.16
C LYS A 196 7.79 -17.39 19.34
N GLN A 197 7.55 -16.09 19.19
CA GLN A 197 6.97 -15.24 20.24
C GLN A 197 5.52 -15.62 20.56
N TYR A 198 4.69 -15.82 19.54
CA TYR A 198 3.26 -16.12 19.72
C TYR A 198 2.94 -17.61 19.84
N GLY A 199 3.86 -18.49 19.47
CA GLY A 199 3.68 -19.95 19.50
C GLY A 199 2.79 -20.52 18.39
N SER A 200 2.23 -19.68 17.51
CA SER A 200 1.38 -20.10 16.39
C SER A 200 1.31 -19.02 15.30
N ALA A 201 0.89 -19.39 14.08
CA ALA A 201 0.84 -18.50 12.93
C ALA A 201 -0.37 -17.56 12.90
N ALA A 202 -1.53 -18.01 13.38
CA ALA A 202 -2.78 -17.24 13.35
C ALA A 202 -2.66 -15.80 13.92
N PRO A 203 -2.06 -15.56 15.09
CA PRO A 203 -1.89 -14.19 15.60
C PRO A 203 -0.92 -13.34 14.76
N VAL A 204 0.09 -13.96 14.12
CA VAL A 204 1.03 -13.23 13.25
C VAL A 204 0.35 -12.78 11.96
N PHE A 205 -0.45 -13.66 11.34
CA PHE A 205 -1.22 -13.29 10.16
C PHE A 205 -2.28 -12.23 10.48
N ARG A 206 -2.90 -12.30 11.66
CA ARG A 206 -3.81 -11.24 12.12
C ARG A 206 -3.09 -9.89 12.29
N GLU A 207 -1.86 -9.87 12.82
CA GLU A 207 -1.02 -8.66 12.88
C GLU A 207 -0.79 -8.08 11.48
N ILE A 208 -0.48 -8.94 10.50
CA ILE A 208 -0.29 -8.53 9.09
C ILE A 208 -1.59 -7.96 8.50
N GLU A 209 -2.73 -8.64 8.68
CA GLU A 209 -4.04 -8.19 8.21
C GLU A 209 -4.40 -6.81 8.74
N PHE A 210 -4.22 -6.59 10.05
CA PHE A 210 -4.48 -5.28 10.65
C PHE A 210 -3.51 -4.21 10.16
N GLY A 211 -2.23 -4.55 10.01
CA GLY A 211 -1.19 -3.62 9.55
C GLY A 211 -1.40 -3.14 8.12
N ALA A 212 -2.03 -3.94 7.25
CA ALA A 212 -2.24 -3.64 5.84
C ALA A 212 -3.68 -3.21 5.47
N TYR A 213 -4.59 -3.11 6.45
CA TYR A 213 -6.01 -2.83 6.20
C TYR A 213 -6.25 -1.47 5.50
N ASP A 214 -5.56 -0.44 5.97
CA ASP A 214 -5.72 0.92 5.45
C ASP A 214 -5.18 1.02 4.01
N GLU A 215 -4.08 0.31 3.72
CA GLU A 215 -3.50 0.20 2.39
C GLU A 215 -4.39 -0.60 1.42
N LEU A 216 -5.10 -1.62 1.90
CA LEU A 216 -6.15 -2.28 1.11
C LEU A 216 -7.25 -1.29 0.73
N SER A 217 -7.68 -0.44 1.67
CA SER A 217 -8.68 0.61 1.39
C SER A 217 -8.18 1.59 0.32
N MET A 218 -6.92 2.04 0.43
CA MET A 218 -6.29 2.91 -0.56
C MET A 218 -6.27 2.28 -1.96
N LEU A 219 -5.91 1.00 -2.07
CA LEU A 219 -5.95 0.27 -3.35
C LEU A 219 -7.38 0.23 -3.90
N VAL A 220 -8.35 -0.19 -3.09
CA VAL A 220 -9.74 -0.39 -3.50
C VAL A 220 -10.33 0.90 -4.07
N GLN A 221 -10.20 1.99 -3.32
CA GLN A 221 -10.66 3.32 -3.71
C GLN A 221 -10.00 3.79 -5.01
N THR A 222 -8.68 3.59 -5.13
CA THR A 222 -7.91 4.07 -6.27
C THR A 222 -8.20 3.27 -7.54
N CYS A 223 -8.17 1.94 -7.48
CA CYS A 223 -8.46 1.10 -8.64
C CYS A 223 -9.87 1.34 -9.16
N ALA A 224 -10.86 1.46 -8.27
CA ALA A 224 -12.24 1.73 -8.67
C ALA A 224 -12.36 3.03 -9.49
N VAL A 225 -11.75 4.12 -9.02
CA VAL A 225 -11.77 5.41 -9.74
C VAL A 225 -11.04 5.31 -11.08
N LEU A 226 -9.85 4.72 -11.10
CA LEU A 226 -9.00 4.71 -12.31
C LEU A 226 -9.48 3.71 -13.37
N ASN A 227 -10.15 2.64 -12.97
CA ASN A 227 -10.77 1.69 -13.91
C ASN A 227 -12.09 2.24 -14.47
N ALA A 228 -12.90 2.93 -13.65
CA ALA A 228 -14.12 3.58 -14.12
C ALA A 228 -13.82 4.80 -15.02
N HIS A 229 -12.73 5.51 -14.75
CA HIS A 229 -12.33 6.71 -15.48
C HIS A 229 -10.83 6.68 -15.83
N PRO A 230 -10.45 5.89 -16.85
CA PRO A 230 -9.06 5.84 -17.31
C PRO A 230 -8.57 7.24 -17.71
N GLY A 231 -7.50 7.71 -17.08
CA GLY A 231 -6.94 9.04 -17.32
C GLY A 231 -7.50 10.16 -16.44
N ALA A 232 -8.37 9.87 -15.47
CA ALA A 232 -8.81 10.84 -14.47
C ALA A 232 -7.71 11.10 -13.43
N CYS A 233 -6.60 11.67 -13.89
CA CYS A 233 -5.44 12.00 -13.08
C CYS A 233 -4.89 13.37 -13.47
N VAL A 234 -4.42 14.12 -12.48
CA VAL A 234 -3.59 15.31 -12.69
C VAL A 234 -2.15 14.96 -12.35
N GLU A 235 -1.22 15.26 -13.26
CA GLU A 235 0.22 15.10 -13.00
C GLU A 235 0.75 16.29 -12.20
N VAL A 236 1.62 15.98 -11.23
CA VAL A 236 2.26 16.94 -10.33
C VAL A 236 3.76 16.71 -10.41
N GLU A 237 4.46 17.64 -11.06
CA GLU A 237 5.91 17.57 -11.20
C GLU A 237 6.61 18.12 -9.94
N PRO A 238 7.75 17.51 -9.54
CA PRO A 238 8.53 18.02 -8.43
C PRO A 238 9.24 19.32 -8.82
N PRO A 239 9.38 20.30 -7.91
CA PRO A 239 10.09 21.53 -8.22
C PRO A 239 11.57 21.28 -8.57
N GLU A 240 11.98 21.58 -9.81
CA GLU A 240 13.33 21.27 -10.31
C GLU A 240 14.44 21.82 -9.41
N ALA A 241 14.29 23.04 -8.91
CA ALA A 241 15.28 23.69 -8.05
C ALA A 241 15.50 22.91 -6.75
N LEU A 242 14.43 22.35 -6.16
CA LEU A 242 14.52 21.49 -4.99
C LEU A 242 15.19 20.17 -5.33
N ASN A 243 14.84 19.56 -6.47
CA ASN A 243 15.48 18.31 -6.91
C ASN A 243 16.98 18.49 -7.19
N ARG A 244 17.40 19.56 -7.88
CA ARG A 244 18.82 19.88 -8.06
C ARG A 244 19.56 19.98 -6.72
N LYS A 245 18.94 20.64 -5.73
CA LYS A 245 19.51 20.76 -4.38
C LYS A 245 19.61 19.40 -3.67
N ARG A 246 18.58 18.56 -3.76
CA ARG A 246 18.58 17.21 -3.17
C ARG A 246 19.66 16.33 -3.79
N SER A 247 19.75 16.29 -5.12
CA SER A 247 20.79 15.54 -5.83
C SER A 247 22.21 15.99 -5.43
N ALA A 248 22.43 17.31 -5.32
CA ALA A 248 23.72 17.84 -4.87
C ALA A 248 24.09 17.43 -3.43
N GLN A 249 23.11 17.04 -2.62
CA GLN A 249 23.30 16.53 -1.26
C GLN A 249 23.34 14.98 -1.19
N GLY A 250 23.33 14.29 -2.34
CA GLY A 250 23.24 12.83 -2.39
C GLY A 250 21.90 12.26 -1.92
N LYS A 251 20.86 13.10 -1.83
CA LYS A 251 19.51 12.73 -1.39
C LYS A 251 18.65 12.27 -2.55
N GLN A 252 17.66 11.44 -2.27
CA GLN A 252 16.71 10.94 -3.28
C GLN A 252 15.92 12.12 -3.86
N PRO A 253 15.99 12.40 -5.17
CA PRO A 253 15.12 13.41 -5.78
C PRO A 253 13.65 13.06 -5.56
N PHE A 254 12.81 14.09 -5.44
CA PHE A 254 11.37 13.90 -5.42
C PHE A 254 10.88 13.39 -6.77
N PHE A 255 9.81 12.60 -6.74
CA PHE A 255 9.19 12.00 -7.91
C PHE A 255 8.12 12.91 -8.51
N SER A 256 7.77 12.64 -9.77
CA SER A 256 6.50 13.06 -10.36
C SER A 256 5.37 12.22 -9.76
N TYR A 257 4.26 12.86 -9.47
CA TYR A 257 3.09 12.25 -8.84
C TYR A 257 1.86 12.37 -9.72
N ARG A 258 0.91 11.45 -9.54
CA ARG A 258 -0.44 11.53 -10.09
C ARG A 258 -1.47 11.70 -8.99
N VAL A 259 -2.47 12.52 -9.26
CA VAL A 259 -3.58 12.79 -8.35
C VAL A 259 -4.86 12.28 -8.98
N PRO A 260 -5.50 11.21 -8.47
CA PRO A 260 -6.78 10.76 -8.99
C PRO A 260 -7.85 11.84 -8.83
N VAL A 261 -8.65 12.06 -9.88
CA VAL A 261 -9.75 13.01 -9.87
C VAL A 261 -11.04 12.23 -10.05
N VAL A 262 -11.96 12.36 -9.10
CA VAL A 262 -13.32 11.81 -9.25
C VAL A 262 -14.13 12.80 -10.09
N PRO A 263 -14.64 12.40 -11.28
CA PRO A 263 -15.47 13.28 -12.08
C PRO A 263 -16.72 13.67 -11.29
N SER A 264 -17.03 14.97 -11.26
CA SER A 264 -18.29 15.42 -10.67
C SER A 264 -19.44 14.85 -11.52
N PRO A 265 -20.51 14.29 -10.91
CA PRO A 265 -21.65 13.81 -11.69
C PRO A 265 -22.16 14.95 -12.58
N ALA A 266 -22.32 14.69 -13.87
CA ALA A 266 -22.79 15.67 -14.82
C ALA A 266 -24.24 16.05 -14.48
N GLY A 267 -24.43 17.24 -13.91
CA GLY A 267 -25.74 17.79 -13.55
C GLY A 267 -26.18 17.44 -12.13
N ALA A 268 -25.93 18.36 -11.21
CA ALA A 268 -26.72 18.56 -9.99
C ALA A 268 -27.35 19.94 -10.06
#